data_AF-A0A1G0CYD9-F1
#
_entry.id   AF-A0A1G0CYD9-F1
#
_cell.length_a   1.000
_cell.length_b   1.000
_cell.length_c   1.000
_cell.angle_alpha   90.00
_cell.angle_beta   90.00
_cell.angle_gamma   90.00
#
_symmetry.space_group_name_H-M   'P 1'
#
loop_
_entity.id
_entity.type
_entity.pdbx_description
1 polymer ?
#
loop_
_entity_poly.entity_id
_entity_poly.type
_entity_poly.pdbx_seq_one_letter_code
_entity_poly.pdbx_strand_id
1 'polypeptide(L)'
;MIMRKISNTFVLAALSLYFCNGLISCAYGHSLVFGPEFFPSESGKSQRVVKRFSVHDVNQKFFVSVQSGSDSEKGVSRGTININGKLVFSPDEIGKPFKMLTKPVTLQKQNDISVEMAGESDSPIIVTIMSLKAQRVTAKISPLGGRVNLEEYALVTFPAKAFDITQEVRMSINASPATQDIFEANATGPRLPYEIRINTGNKAPATDIAVAIKYPDSFFSSDYQMHICARIYDNPDTPDVQDRFCLIDSGVGHTGAIITSLPTYVFSNHYGKNGTYEAIITVMLIH
;
A
#
# COMPACT_ATOMS: atom_id res chain seq x y z
N MET A 1 -29.60 -71.24 9.05
CA MET A 1 -28.41 -71.41 9.91
C MET A 1 -27.58 -70.13 9.78
N ILE A 2 -28.06 -69.04 10.39
CA ILE A 2 -27.67 -68.45 11.69
C ILE A 2 -26.35 -67.65 11.59
N MET A 3 -26.43 -66.41 12.09
CA MET A 3 -25.42 -65.33 12.22
C MET A 3 -25.45 -64.28 11.09
N ARG A 4 -25.60 -62.97 11.33
CA ARG A 4 -25.56 -62.18 12.59
C ARG A 4 -26.27 -60.84 12.35
N LYS A 5 -27.21 -60.47 13.23
CA LYS A 5 -27.60 -59.06 13.46
C LYS A 5 -26.52 -58.41 14.34
N ILE A 6 -26.23 -57.13 14.12
CA ILE A 6 -26.16 -56.07 15.16
C ILE A 6 -26.30 -54.71 14.45
N SER A 7 -27.26 -53.95 14.95
CA SER A 7 -27.59 -52.55 14.69
C SER A 7 -26.58 -51.62 15.38
N ASN A 8 -26.30 -50.44 14.82
CA ASN A 8 -26.57 -49.16 15.51
C ASN A 8 -26.07 -47.93 14.75
N THR A 9 -27.08 -47.14 14.39
CA THR A 9 -27.15 -45.69 14.20
C THR A 9 -26.41 -44.89 15.29
N PHE A 10 -25.97 -43.67 14.93
CA PHE A 10 -25.48 -42.55 15.76
C PHE A 10 -24.01 -42.56 16.26
N VAL A 11 -23.15 -41.85 15.50
CA VAL A 11 -22.22 -40.81 16.02
C VAL A 11 -22.20 -39.70 14.96
N LEU A 12 -23.09 -38.72 15.09
CA LEU A 12 -22.81 -37.35 15.53
C LEU A 12 -21.62 -36.66 14.85
N ALA A 13 -21.95 -35.56 14.18
CA ALA A 13 -21.07 -34.53 13.66
C ALA A 13 -19.93 -34.14 14.62
N ALA A 14 -18.70 -34.27 14.13
CA ALA A 14 -17.58 -33.42 14.52
C ALA A 14 -17.20 -32.63 13.26
N LEU A 15 -17.68 -31.39 13.14
CA LEU A 15 -16.86 -30.19 13.39
C LEU A 15 -15.52 -30.28 12.63
N SER A 16 -15.46 -29.63 11.47
CA SER A 16 -14.88 -28.28 11.40
C SER A 16 -13.41 -28.29 11.77
N LEU A 17 -12.54 -28.46 10.77
CA LEU A 17 -11.22 -27.81 10.67
C LEU A 17 -10.45 -28.39 9.48
N TYR A 18 -10.92 -28.14 8.26
CA TYR A 18 -10.02 -27.99 7.11
C TYR A 18 -10.55 -26.87 6.21
N PHE A 19 -10.89 -25.73 6.84
CA PHE A 19 -10.53 -24.45 6.25
C PHE A 19 -8.99 -24.40 6.23
N CYS A 20 -8.37 -25.07 5.27
CA CYS A 20 -7.14 -24.53 4.72
C CYS A 20 -7.56 -23.30 3.92
N ASN A 21 -7.87 -22.23 4.65
CA ASN A 21 -7.58 -20.88 4.22
C ASN A 21 -6.06 -20.82 4.06
N GLY A 22 -5.56 -21.40 2.98
CA GLY A 22 -4.39 -20.87 2.34
C GLY A 22 -4.78 -19.45 2.00
N LEU A 23 -4.49 -18.53 2.91
CA LEU A 23 -4.31 -17.12 2.60
C LEU A 23 -3.16 -17.11 1.60
N ILE A 24 -3.47 -17.40 0.34
CA ILE A 24 -2.70 -16.88 -0.77
C ILE A 24 -2.80 -15.39 -0.51
N SER A 25 -1.72 -14.82 0.03
CA SER A 25 -1.49 -13.38 0.04
C SER A 25 -1.36 -13.01 -1.44
N CYS A 26 -2.51 -12.92 -2.09
CA CYS A 26 -2.64 -12.32 -3.39
C CYS A 26 -2.34 -10.85 -3.13
N ALA A 27 -1.09 -10.46 -3.38
CA ALA A 27 -0.80 -9.08 -3.68
C ALA A 27 -1.55 -8.78 -4.99
N TYR A 28 -2.82 -8.39 -4.85
CA TYR A 28 -3.57 -7.82 -5.97
C TYR A 28 -2.81 -6.56 -6.37
N GLY A 29 -2.65 -6.33 -7.67
CA GLY A 29 -2.16 -5.04 -8.10
C GLY A 29 -3.32 -4.05 -8.11
N HIS A 30 -3.05 -2.81 -7.77
CA HIS A 30 -4.08 -1.79 -7.59
C HIS A 30 -3.78 -0.54 -8.42
N SER A 31 -4.81 0.13 -8.94
CA SER A 31 -4.68 1.44 -9.57
C SER A 31 -5.39 2.52 -8.75
N LEU A 32 -4.82 3.71 -8.70
CA LEU A 32 -5.40 4.84 -8.00
C LEU A 32 -6.65 5.35 -8.74
N VAL A 33 -7.72 5.63 -7.99
CA VAL A 33 -9.01 6.13 -8.53
C VAL A 33 -9.38 7.50 -7.95
N PHE A 34 -9.12 7.70 -6.66
CA PHE A 34 -9.33 8.96 -5.96
C PHE A 34 -8.29 9.10 -4.85
N GLY A 35 -7.85 10.33 -4.60
CA GLY A 35 -6.87 10.63 -3.56
C GLY A 35 -5.48 10.06 -3.87
N PRO A 36 -4.65 9.72 -2.86
CA PRO A 36 -4.85 10.07 -1.45
C PRO A 36 -5.05 11.58 -1.30
N GLU A 37 -6.09 11.99 -0.60
CA GLU A 37 -6.45 13.39 -0.39
C GLU A 37 -6.65 13.66 1.10
N PHE A 38 -6.08 14.77 1.58
CA PHE A 38 -6.23 15.24 2.95
C PHE A 38 -7.60 15.88 3.16
N PHE A 39 -8.26 15.46 4.24
CA PHE A 39 -9.45 16.10 4.77
C PHE A 39 -9.11 16.65 6.15
N PRO A 40 -8.95 17.98 6.28
CA PRO A 40 -8.60 18.59 7.56
C PRO A 40 -9.73 18.40 8.57
N SER A 41 -9.34 18.40 9.83
CA SER A 41 -10.24 18.55 10.97
C SER A 41 -9.89 19.87 11.64
N GLU A 42 -10.88 20.67 12.01
CA GLU A 42 -10.66 21.91 12.77
C GLU A 42 -11.38 21.76 14.11
N SER A 43 -10.64 21.88 15.21
CA SER A 43 -11.16 21.70 16.56
C SER A 43 -12.41 22.56 16.81
N GLY A 44 -13.49 21.93 17.27
CA GLY A 44 -14.75 22.59 17.59
C GLY A 44 -15.65 22.94 16.40
N LYS A 45 -15.28 22.59 15.16
CA LYS A 45 -16.11 22.81 13.97
C LYS A 45 -16.47 21.49 13.28
N SER A 46 -17.66 21.45 12.69
CA SER A 46 -18.01 20.43 11.71
C SER A 46 -17.78 20.98 10.30
N GLN A 47 -16.98 20.28 9.51
CA GLN A 47 -16.72 20.61 8.11
C GLN A 47 -17.13 19.45 7.21
N ARG A 48 -18.02 19.74 6.25
CA ARG A 48 -18.40 18.81 5.20
C ARG A 48 -17.78 19.21 3.87
N VAL A 49 -17.00 18.32 3.28
CA VAL A 49 -16.39 18.47 1.95
C VAL A 49 -17.00 17.45 1.01
N VAL A 50 -17.40 17.89 -0.19
CA VAL A 50 -17.90 17.02 -1.26
C VAL A 50 -16.99 17.15 -2.47
N LYS A 51 -16.52 16.01 -2.99
CA LYS A 51 -15.68 15.92 -4.18
C LYS A 51 -16.34 15.00 -5.20
N ARG A 52 -16.11 15.30 -6.48
CA ARG A 52 -16.60 14.50 -7.61
C ARG A 52 -15.44 13.78 -8.26
N PHE A 53 -15.66 12.55 -8.70
CA PHE A 53 -14.69 11.80 -9.48
C PHE A 53 -15.40 10.80 -10.40
N SER A 54 -14.70 10.37 -11.45
CA SER A 54 -15.23 9.44 -12.43
C SER A 54 -14.39 8.18 -12.54
N VAL A 55 -15.03 7.06 -12.84
CA VAL A 55 -14.34 5.81 -13.15
C VAL A 55 -14.72 5.33 -14.55
N HIS A 56 -13.73 4.81 -15.26
CA HIS A 56 -13.92 4.34 -16.64
C HIS A 56 -14.62 2.97 -16.69
N ASP A 57 -14.19 2.05 -15.81
CA ASP A 57 -14.66 0.66 -15.77
C ASP A 57 -15.27 0.36 -14.40
N VAL A 58 -16.59 0.41 -14.34
CA VAL A 58 -17.37 0.19 -13.10
C VAL A 58 -17.40 -1.27 -12.64
N ASN A 59 -16.97 -2.22 -13.48
CA ASN A 59 -16.99 -3.65 -13.15
C ASN A 59 -15.77 -4.08 -12.32
N GLN A 60 -14.81 -3.17 -12.11
CA GLN A 60 -13.68 -3.43 -11.25
C GLN A 60 -14.11 -3.49 -9.79
N LYS A 61 -13.33 -4.22 -9.00
CA LYS A 61 -13.47 -4.20 -7.54
C LYS A 61 -12.73 -2.98 -7.02
N PHE A 62 -13.38 -2.21 -6.17
CA PHE A 62 -12.83 -1.00 -5.57
C PHE A 62 -12.83 -1.10 -4.05
N PHE A 63 -11.85 -0.44 -3.44
CA PHE A 63 -11.73 -0.32 -1.99
C PHE A 63 -11.45 1.14 -1.66
N VAL A 64 -12.13 1.63 -0.63
CA VAL A 64 -11.77 2.89 0.00
C VAL A 64 -10.89 2.59 1.21
N SER A 65 -9.83 3.37 1.38
CA SER A 65 -9.01 3.40 2.59
C SER A 65 -9.05 4.77 3.23
N VAL A 66 -8.97 4.78 4.56
CA VAL A 66 -8.86 5.97 5.39
C VAL A 66 -7.66 5.79 6.27
N GLN A 67 -6.70 6.70 6.17
CA GLN A 67 -5.51 6.75 7.01
C GLN A 67 -5.60 7.91 8.00
N SER A 68 -5.18 7.69 9.24
CA SER A 68 -5.01 8.78 10.21
C SER A 68 -3.81 9.64 9.83
N GLY A 69 -3.97 10.96 9.88
CA GLY A 69 -2.88 11.93 9.72
C GLY A 69 -1.98 12.08 10.94
N SER A 70 -2.39 11.54 12.09
CA SER A 70 -1.66 11.61 13.35
C SER A 70 -1.35 10.22 13.91
N ASP A 71 -0.18 10.11 14.54
CA ASP A 71 0.25 8.94 15.32
C ASP A 71 -0.25 8.98 16.77
N SER A 72 -0.83 10.11 17.22
CA SER A 72 -1.16 10.32 18.63
C SER A 72 -2.55 9.80 18.99
N GLU A 73 -2.65 9.09 20.11
CA GLU A 73 -3.92 8.72 20.76
C GLU A 73 -4.70 9.92 21.33
N LYS A 74 -4.25 11.16 21.09
CA LYS A 74 -4.84 12.37 21.68
C LYS A 74 -5.92 12.95 20.78
N GLY A 75 -7.16 12.81 21.26
CA GLY A 75 -8.36 13.40 20.66
C GLY A 75 -8.77 12.67 19.39
N VAL A 76 -9.97 12.09 19.38
CA VAL A 76 -10.42 11.36 18.20
C VAL A 76 -11.28 12.25 17.34
N SER A 77 -10.76 12.62 16.17
CA SER A 77 -11.57 13.20 15.10
C SER A 77 -12.71 12.22 14.81
N ARG A 78 -13.95 12.72 14.79
CA ARG A 78 -15.11 11.95 14.33
C ARG A 78 -15.34 12.29 12.88
N GLY A 79 -15.51 11.26 12.07
CA GLY A 79 -15.68 11.42 10.63
C GLY A 79 -16.83 10.60 10.11
N THR A 80 -17.53 11.12 9.11
CA THR A 80 -18.47 10.34 8.30
C THR A 80 -18.02 10.40 6.85
N ILE A 81 -17.92 9.24 6.21
CA ILE A 81 -17.61 9.15 4.78
C ILE A 81 -18.77 8.49 4.06
N ASN A 82 -19.34 9.21 3.10
CA ASN A 82 -20.38 8.73 2.21
C ASN A 82 -19.88 8.71 0.77
N ILE A 83 -20.21 7.67 0.01
CA ILE A 83 -19.99 7.61 -1.43
C ILE A 83 -21.34 7.40 -2.10
N ASN A 84 -21.71 8.30 -3.02
CA ASN A 84 -23.01 8.31 -3.69
C ASN A 84 -24.20 8.24 -2.71
N GLY A 85 -24.09 8.95 -1.59
CA GLY A 85 -25.09 8.97 -0.52
C GLY A 85 -25.15 7.72 0.37
N LYS A 86 -24.33 6.69 0.10
CA LYS A 86 -24.22 5.50 0.96
C LYS A 86 -23.13 5.69 2.00
N LEU A 87 -23.48 5.46 3.28
CA LEU A 87 -22.52 5.45 4.38
C LEU A 87 -21.49 4.34 4.20
N VAL A 88 -20.21 4.72 4.23
CA VAL A 88 -19.09 3.78 4.13
C VAL A 88 -18.32 3.69 5.45
N PHE A 89 -17.98 4.83 6.05
CA PHE A 89 -17.39 4.89 7.40
C PHE A 89 -18.24 5.77 8.31
N SER A 90 -18.53 5.23 9.49
CA SER A 90 -19.32 5.91 10.52
C SER A 90 -18.43 6.71 11.50
N PRO A 91 -19.02 7.68 12.22
CA PRO A 91 -18.34 8.41 13.29
C PRO A 91 -17.72 7.53 14.36
N ASP A 92 -18.28 6.36 14.65
CA ASP A 92 -17.77 5.46 15.69
C ASP A 92 -16.57 4.63 15.21
N GLU A 93 -16.41 4.45 13.90
CA GLU A 93 -15.25 3.77 13.33
C GLU A 93 -14.06 4.72 13.22
N ILE A 94 -14.31 5.95 12.75
CA ILE A 94 -13.29 7.00 12.68
C ILE A 94 -13.01 7.59 14.07
N GLY A 95 -13.99 7.57 14.96
CA GLY A 95 -13.91 8.03 16.35
C GLY A 95 -13.14 7.11 17.30
N LYS A 96 -12.45 6.08 16.79
CA LYS A 96 -11.53 5.23 17.57
C LYS A 96 -10.09 5.40 17.05
N PRO A 97 -9.05 5.09 17.84
CA PRO A 97 -7.69 5.03 17.30
C PRO A 97 -7.58 4.00 16.17
N PHE A 98 -7.10 4.42 15.00
CA PHE A 98 -6.79 3.55 13.87
C PHE A 98 -5.59 4.10 13.11
N LYS A 99 -4.80 3.22 12.49
CA LYS A 99 -3.78 3.64 11.50
C LYS A 99 -4.40 3.71 10.12
N MET A 100 -5.03 2.62 9.69
CA MET A 100 -5.75 2.55 8.42
C MET A 100 -7.01 1.68 8.51
N LEU A 101 -8.11 2.17 7.95
CA LEU A 101 -9.36 1.43 7.77
C LEU A 101 -9.58 1.20 6.27
N THR A 102 -10.04 0.00 5.88
CA THR A 102 -10.30 -0.32 4.46
C THR A 102 -11.63 -1.03 4.30
N LYS A 103 -12.43 -0.64 3.29
CA LYS A 103 -13.71 -1.28 2.95
C LYS A 103 -13.93 -1.40 1.44
N PRO A 104 -14.56 -2.48 0.96
CA PRO A 104 -14.97 -2.58 -0.43
C PRO A 104 -16.11 -1.60 -0.75
N VAL A 105 -16.10 -1.04 -1.96
CA VAL A 105 -17.12 -0.09 -2.43
C VAL A 105 -17.53 -0.41 -3.86
N THR A 106 -18.77 -0.05 -4.22
CA THR A 106 -19.27 -0.12 -5.59
C THR A 106 -19.37 1.31 -6.12
N LEU A 107 -18.80 1.53 -7.31
CA LEU A 107 -18.75 2.83 -7.94
C LEU A 107 -19.61 2.86 -9.19
N GLN A 108 -20.15 4.03 -9.49
CA GLN A 108 -20.82 4.37 -10.74
C GLN A 108 -19.84 5.09 -11.67
N LYS A 109 -20.20 5.38 -12.92
CA LYS A 109 -19.31 6.13 -13.83
C LYS A 109 -18.94 7.51 -13.30
N GLN A 110 -19.89 8.17 -12.63
CA GLN A 110 -19.69 9.44 -11.93
C GLN A 110 -20.05 9.20 -10.48
N ASN A 111 -19.22 9.69 -9.56
CA ASN A 111 -19.40 9.50 -8.14
C ASN A 111 -19.18 10.81 -7.40
N ASP A 112 -19.90 10.93 -6.29
CA ASP A 112 -19.64 11.94 -5.28
C ASP A 112 -19.12 11.24 -4.02
N ILE A 113 -18.02 11.73 -3.46
CA ILE A 113 -17.56 11.40 -2.11
C ILE A 113 -17.79 12.60 -1.20
N SER A 114 -18.45 12.36 -0.07
CA SER A 114 -18.69 13.35 0.97
C SER A 114 -17.99 12.92 2.24
N VAL A 115 -17.09 13.76 2.73
CA VAL A 115 -16.40 13.57 4.01
C VAL A 115 -16.84 14.68 4.94
N GLU A 116 -17.36 14.30 6.10
CA GLU A 116 -17.72 15.23 7.17
C GLU A 116 -16.84 14.95 8.38
N MET A 117 -16.05 15.93 8.79
CA MET A 117 -15.14 15.85 9.94
C MET A 117 -15.64 16.78 11.05
N ALA A 118 -15.64 16.29 12.29
CA ALA A 118 -15.95 17.05 13.49
C ALA A 118 -15.13 16.51 14.67
N GLY A 119 -14.76 17.33 15.63
CA GLY A 119 -14.08 16.84 16.84
C GLY A 119 -13.19 17.88 17.50
N GLU A 120 -12.40 17.44 18.46
CA GLU A 120 -11.46 18.28 19.21
C GLU A 120 -10.01 18.14 18.72
N SER A 121 -9.77 17.27 17.75
CA SER A 121 -8.45 17.01 17.17
C SER A 121 -8.31 17.71 15.84
N ASP A 122 -7.16 18.34 15.64
CA ASP A 122 -6.76 18.95 14.37
C ASP A 122 -6.10 17.92 13.43
N SER A 123 -6.11 16.63 13.80
CA SER A 123 -5.56 15.57 12.95
C SER A 123 -6.42 15.40 11.68
N PRO A 124 -5.83 15.54 10.49
CA PRO A 124 -6.54 15.24 9.26
C PRO A 124 -6.76 13.72 9.13
N ILE A 125 -7.67 13.35 8.23
CA ILE A 125 -7.70 12.00 7.67
C ILE A 125 -7.33 12.06 6.19
N ILE A 126 -6.78 10.97 5.69
CA ILE A 126 -6.40 10.84 4.28
C ILE A 126 -7.27 9.76 3.67
N VAL A 127 -8.01 10.12 2.62
CA VAL A 127 -8.94 9.20 1.97
C VAL A 127 -8.43 8.84 0.59
N THR A 128 -8.41 7.54 0.29
CA THR A 128 -8.02 7.01 -1.02
C THR A 128 -9.06 6.03 -1.51
N ILE A 129 -9.31 5.98 -2.81
CA ILE A 129 -9.98 4.86 -3.46
C ILE A 129 -9.03 4.21 -4.45
N MET A 130 -8.90 2.88 -4.36
CA MET A 130 -8.10 2.06 -5.27
C MET A 130 -8.97 1.01 -5.97
N SER A 131 -8.63 0.69 -7.21
CA SER A 131 -9.15 -0.49 -7.93
C SER A 131 -8.28 -1.72 -7.65
N LEU A 132 -8.76 -2.94 -7.91
CA LEU A 132 -7.93 -4.16 -7.99
C LEU A 132 -7.31 -4.40 -9.38
N LYS A 133 -7.16 -3.36 -10.19
CA LYS A 133 -6.50 -3.50 -11.49
C LYS A 133 -4.99 -3.60 -11.30
N ALA A 134 -4.43 -4.73 -11.67
CA ALA A 134 -3.00 -4.93 -11.57
C ALA A 134 -2.22 -4.04 -12.55
N GLN A 135 -1.41 -3.15 -12.01
CA GLN A 135 -0.49 -2.30 -12.77
C GLN A 135 0.92 -2.86 -12.68
N ARG A 136 1.48 -3.27 -13.82
CA ARG A 136 2.81 -3.85 -13.92
C ARG A 136 3.45 -3.57 -15.27
N VAL A 137 4.77 -3.52 -15.29
CA VAL A 137 5.59 -3.40 -16.49
C VAL A 137 6.78 -4.34 -16.38
N THR A 138 7.24 -4.86 -17.53
CA THR A 138 8.46 -5.67 -17.62
C THR A 138 9.39 -5.02 -18.64
N ALA A 139 10.69 -4.98 -18.34
CA ALA A 139 11.72 -4.51 -19.25
C ALA A 139 12.96 -5.40 -19.18
N LYS A 140 13.74 -5.39 -20.26
CA LYS A 140 15.06 -6.04 -20.31
C LYS A 140 16.13 -4.99 -20.07
N ILE A 141 16.90 -5.18 -19.00
CA ILE A 141 18.01 -4.29 -18.62
C ILE A 141 19.31 -4.94 -19.05
N SER A 142 20.02 -4.30 -19.97
CA SER A 142 21.30 -4.82 -20.47
C SER A 142 22.45 -4.50 -19.51
N PRO A 143 23.65 -5.07 -19.71
CA PRO A 143 24.83 -4.68 -18.94
C PRO A 143 25.23 -3.21 -19.08
N LEU A 144 24.77 -2.53 -20.13
CA LEU A 144 24.95 -1.08 -20.32
C LEU A 144 23.97 -0.24 -19.49
N GLY A 145 23.08 -0.89 -18.72
CA GLY A 145 22.02 -0.25 -17.97
C GLY A 145 20.70 -0.21 -18.74
N GLY A 146 19.75 0.53 -18.19
CA GLY A 146 18.41 0.67 -18.77
C GLY A 146 17.43 1.36 -17.84
N ARG A 147 16.19 1.51 -18.29
CA ARG A 147 15.12 2.15 -17.51
C ARG A 147 13.86 1.30 -17.52
N VAL A 148 13.12 1.37 -16.42
CA VAL A 148 11.80 0.77 -16.27
C VAL A 148 10.84 1.89 -15.88
N ASN A 149 9.85 2.16 -16.73
CA ASN A 149 8.85 3.19 -16.49
C ASN A 149 7.51 2.52 -16.17
N LEU A 150 7.06 2.64 -14.92
CA LEU A 150 5.71 2.29 -14.51
C LEU A 150 4.89 3.57 -14.58
N GLU A 151 4.21 3.74 -15.71
CA GLU A 151 3.49 4.97 -16.07
C GLU A 151 2.64 5.49 -14.90
N GLU A 152 2.70 6.80 -14.65
CA GLU A 152 2.07 7.51 -13.52
C GLU A 152 2.62 7.23 -12.11
N TYR A 153 3.40 6.18 -11.88
CA TYR A 153 3.83 5.80 -10.53
C TYR A 153 5.34 5.93 -10.29
N ALA A 154 6.18 5.41 -11.18
CA ALA A 154 7.61 5.38 -10.91
C ALA A 154 8.47 5.24 -12.16
N LEU A 155 9.67 5.81 -12.09
CA LEU A 155 10.75 5.59 -13.04
C LEU A 155 11.96 5.04 -12.29
N VAL A 156 12.45 3.88 -12.72
CA VAL A 156 13.66 3.26 -12.19
C VAL A 156 14.73 3.27 -13.27
N THR A 157 15.92 3.76 -12.93
CA THR A 157 17.09 3.77 -13.82
C THR A 157 18.18 2.88 -13.23
N PHE A 158 18.55 1.86 -13.99
CA PHE A 158 19.66 0.97 -13.71
C PHE A 158 20.91 1.53 -14.41
N PRO A 159 21.98 1.86 -13.69
CA PRO A 159 23.23 2.28 -14.32
C PRO A 159 23.90 1.11 -15.05
N ALA A 160 24.92 1.42 -15.86
CA ALA A 160 25.78 0.39 -16.43
C ALA A 160 26.40 -0.46 -15.32
N LYS A 161 26.59 -1.76 -15.61
CA LYS A 161 27.11 -2.77 -14.67
C LYS A 161 26.20 -3.08 -13.48
N ALA A 162 24.97 -2.56 -13.43
CA ALA A 162 23.97 -3.04 -12.48
C ALA A 162 23.73 -4.56 -12.64
N PHE A 163 23.86 -5.07 -13.87
CA PHE A 163 23.86 -6.51 -14.18
C PHE A 163 24.98 -6.84 -15.18
N ASP A 164 25.56 -8.04 -15.07
CA ASP A 164 26.61 -8.51 -16.00
C ASP A 164 26.04 -9.17 -17.27
N ILE A 165 24.76 -9.57 -17.21
CA ILE A 165 23.99 -10.12 -18.31
C ILE A 165 22.68 -9.36 -18.43
N THR A 166 21.99 -9.50 -19.58
CA THR A 166 20.67 -8.90 -19.72
C THR A 166 19.70 -9.54 -18.73
N GLN A 167 19.12 -8.72 -17.86
CA GLN A 167 18.20 -9.14 -16.81
C GLN A 167 16.77 -8.69 -17.15
N GLU A 168 15.80 -9.59 -16.99
CA GLU A 168 14.39 -9.20 -17.01
C GLU A 168 14.04 -8.60 -15.64
N VAL A 169 13.56 -7.36 -15.65
CA VAL A 169 13.11 -6.62 -14.48
C VAL A 169 11.62 -6.35 -14.61
N ARG A 170 10.89 -6.60 -13.52
CA ARG A 170 9.45 -6.33 -13.43
C ARG A 170 9.20 -5.30 -12.34
N MET A 171 8.39 -4.29 -12.64
CA MET A 171 7.90 -3.33 -11.66
C MET A 171 6.37 -3.43 -11.56
N SER A 172 5.82 -3.34 -10.35
CA SER A 172 4.37 -3.35 -10.13
C SER A 172 3.94 -2.49 -8.94
N ILE A 173 2.67 -2.10 -8.95
CA ILE A 173 1.98 -1.51 -7.80
C ILE A 173 1.19 -2.59 -7.08
N ASN A 174 1.30 -2.63 -5.76
CA ASN A 174 0.59 -3.58 -4.90
C ASN A 174 0.07 -2.84 -3.66
N ALA A 175 -0.99 -3.37 -3.03
CA ALA A 175 -1.44 -2.92 -1.71
C ALA A 175 -1.67 -4.17 -0.85
N SER A 176 -0.57 -4.76 -0.39
CA SER A 176 -0.60 -6.03 0.34
C SER A 176 -0.91 -5.80 1.83
N PRO A 177 -1.96 -6.43 2.40
CA PRO A 177 -2.23 -6.34 3.84
C PRO A 177 -1.04 -6.77 4.70
N ALA A 178 -0.34 -7.83 4.32
CA ALA A 178 0.85 -8.29 5.05
C ALA A 178 2.02 -7.28 5.00
N THR A 179 2.15 -6.52 3.91
CA THR A 179 3.17 -5.47 3.81
C THR A 179 2.76 -4.24 4.60
N GLN A 180 1.46 -3.93 4.60
CA GLN A 180 0.88 -2.89 5.45
C GLN A 180 1.10 -3.19 6.94
N ASP A 181 0.84 -4.41 7.40
CA ASP A 181 1.01 -4.78 8.82
C ASP A 181 2.46 -4.55 9.29
N ILE A 182 3.44 -4.89 8.44
CA ILE A 182 4.86 -4.68 8.73
C ILE A 182 5.22 -3.19 8.77
N PHE A 183 4.66 -2.40 7.85
CA PHE A 183 4.82 -0.95 7.87
C PHE A 183 4.24 -0.37 9.17
N GLU A 184 3.00 -0.71 9.48
CA GLU A 184 2.30 -0.20 10.66
C GLU A 184 2.94 -0.63 11.98
N ALA A 185 3.64 -1.76 12.02
CA ALA A 185 4.36 -2.19 13.21
C ALA A 185 5.65 -1.38 13.47
N ASN A 186 6.26 -0.77 12.45
CA ASN A 186 7.63 -0.24 12.55
C ASN A 186 7.81 1.19 12.03
N ALA A 187 6.82 1.76 11.36
CA ALA A 187 6.84 3.10 10.81
C ALA A 187 5.67 3.95 11.34
N THR A 188 5.89 5.26 11.32
CA THR A 188 4.99 6.29 11.84
C THR A 188 4.54 7.21 10.70
N GLY A 189 3.34 7.75 10.81
CA GLY A 189 2.81 8.72 9.88
C GLY A 189 2.15 8.14 8.62
N PRO A 190 1.53 9.01 7.80
CA PRO A 190 0.85 8.62 6.59
C PRO A 190 1.76 8.02 5.51
N ARG A 191 1.19 7.29 4.56
CA ARG A 191 1.92 6.79 3.40
C ARG A 191 1.05 6.69 2.16
N LEU A 192 1.69 6.52 1.00
CA LEU A 192 0.97 6.11 -0.19
C LEU A 192 0.22 4.80 0.09
N PRO A 193 -0.99 4.65 -0.47
CA PRO A 193 -1.87 3.50 -0.20
C PRO A 193 -1.39 2.21 -0.87
N TYR A 194 -0.24 2.29 -1.56
CA TYR A 194 0.38 1.20 -2.28
C TYR A 194 1.89 1.19 -2.09
N GLU A 195 2.47 0.02 -2.33
CA GLU A 195 3.90 -0.17 -2.50
C GLU A 195 4.27 -0.32 -3.99
N ILE A 196 5.48 0.12 -4.34
CA ILE A 196 6.14 -0.23 -5.59
C ILE A 196 7.03 -1.44 -5.32
N ARG A 197 6.87 -2.48 -6.13
CA ARG A 197 7.71 -3.67 -6.10
C ARG A 197 8.60 -3.71 -7.33
N ILE A 198 9.91 -3.86 -7.12
CA ILE A 198 10.92 -3.95 -8.19
C ILE A 198 11.55 -5.33 -8.10
N ASN A 199 11.13 -6.25 -8.96
CA ASN A 199 11.66 -7.61 -9.02
C ASN A 199 12.73 -7.71 -10.11
N THR A 200 13.93 -8.14 -9.74
CA THR A 200 15.09 -8.24 -10.63
C THR A 200 15.43 -9.69 -10.99
N GLY A 201 14.52 -10.63 -10.75
CA GLY A 201 14.72 -12.04 -11.07
C GLY A 201 15.75 -12.71 -10.16
N ASN A 202 16.71 -13.44 -10.74
CA ASN A 202 17.61 -14.31 -9.97
C ASN A 202 18.86 -13.59 -9.43
N LYS A 203 18.99 -12.28 -9.66
CA LYS A 203 20.16 -11.50 -9.22
C LYS A 203 19.72 -10.12 -8.72
N ALA A 204 20.22 -9.70 -7.56
CA ALA A 204 20.15 -8.31 -7.13
C ALA A 204 21.03 -7.41 -8.04
N PRO A 205 20.71 -6.12 -8.19
CA PRO A 205 21.63 -5.17 -8.82
C PRO A 205 22.98 -5.15 -8.10
N ALA A 206 24.08 -5.12 -8.85
CA ALA A 206 25.44 -5.02 -8.29
C ALA A 206 25.81 -3.58 -7.84
N THR A 207 25.00 -2.60 -8.22
CA THR A 207 25.18 -1.18 -7.91
C THR A 207 23.84 -0.60 -7.52
N ASP A 208 23.87 0.48 -6.74
CA ASP A 208 22.66 1.25 -6.42
C ASP A 208 21.94 1.70 -7.70
N ILE A 209 20.62 1.85 -7.59
CA ILE A 209 19.77 2.23 -8.71
C ILE A 209 19.03 3.53 -8.41
N ALA A 210 18.87 4.38 -9.41
CA ALA A 210 18.11 5.61 -9.22
C ALA A 210 16.61 5.32 -9.32
N VAL A 211 15.84 5.80 -8.35
CA VAL A 211 14.39 5.67 -8.31
C VAL A 211 13.76 7.05 -8.22
N ALA A 212 12.76 7.31 -9.05
CA ALA A 212 11.86 8.45 -8.93
C ALA A 212 10.43 7.93 -8.74
N ILE A 213 9.83 8.20 -7.58
CA ILE A 213 8.44 7.86 -7.27
C ILE A 213 7.58 9.10 -7.47
N LYS A 214 6.58 9.00 -8.35
CA LYS A 214 5.57 10.03 -8.53
C LYS A 214 4.53 9.92 -7.43
N TYR A 215 4.02 11.06 -6.99
CA TYR A 215 2.90 11.13 -6.05
C TYR A 215 1.82 12.06 -6.59
N PRO A 216 0.54 11.82 -6.28
CA PRO A 216 -0.53 12.75 -6.63
C PRO A 216 -0.37 14.07 -5.88
N ASP A 217 -0.67 15.20 -6.51
CA ASP A 217 -0.59 16.52 -5.87
C ASP A 217 -1.45 16.61 -4.60
N SER A 218 -2.57 15.87 -4.54
CA SER A 218 -3.44 15.78 -3.37
C SER A 218 -2.81 15.09 -2.16
N PHE A 219 -1.69 14.37 -2.36
CA PHE A 219 -0.90 13.74 -1.30
C PHE A 219 0.13 14.69 -0.69
N PHE A 220 0.39 15.83 -1.32
CA PHE A 220 1.32 16.82 -0.80
C PHE A 220 0.64 17.69 0.25
N SER A 221 1.32 17.90 1.38
CA SER A 221 0.96 18.91 2.36
C SER A 221 2.25 19.56 2.87
N SER A 222 2.24 20.89 3.02
CA SER A 222 3.39 21.65 3.54
C SER A 222 3.74 21.30 4.98
N ASP A 223 2.81 20.69 5.70
CA ASP A 223 2.97 20.32 7.11
C ASP A 223 3.75 19.00 7.29
N TYR A 224 4.11 18.35 6.17
CA TYR A 224 4.81 17.07 6.17
C TYR A 224 6.01 17.09 5.22
N GLN A 225 7.06 16.37 5.62
CA GLN A 225 8.14 15.96 4.75
C GLN A 225 7.81 14.60 4.13
N MET A 226 8.00 14.48 2.82
CA MET A 226 7.92 13.21 2.11
C MET A 226 9.25 12.49 2.16
N HIS A 227 9.21 11.19 2.45
CA HIS A 227 10.37 10.31 2.47
C HIS A 227 10.09 9.03 1.71
N ILE A 228 11.08 8.51 0.99
CA ILE A 228 11.02 7.12 0.50
C ILE A 228 11.43 6.21 1.64
N CYS A 229 10.67 5.15 1.86
CA CYS A 229 11.07 4.07 2.74
C CYS A 229 11.04 2.74 2.00
N ALA A 230 11.90 1.83 2.44
CA ALA A 230 12.05 0.51 1.89
C ALA A 230 11.88 -0.55 2.98
N ARG A 231 11.30 -1.69 2.62
CA ARG A 231 11.33 -2.86 3.47
C ARG A 231 12.71 -3.50 3.40
N ILE A 232 13.35 -3.67 4.55
CA ILE A 232 14.69 -4.22 4.67
C ILE A 232 14.67 -5.39 5.65
N TYR A 233 15.14 -6.55 5.20
CA TYR A 233 15.19 -7.78 6.00
C TYR A 233 16.47 -7.84 6.83
N ASP A 234 17.61 -7.60 6.18
CA ASP A 234 18.93 -7.61 6.78
C ASP A 234 19.48 -6.19 6.69
N ASN A 235 19.14 -5.37 7.70
CA ASN A 235 19.58 -4.00 7.73
C ASN A 235 21.04 -3.95 8.20
N PRO A 236 22.00 -3.50 7.36
CA PRO A 236 23.41 -3.51 7.71
C PRO A 236 23.74 -2.67 8.97
N ASP A 237 22.85 -1.75 9.34
CA ASP A 237 23.02 -0.84 10.48
C ASP A 237 22.42 -1.39 11.79
N THR A 238 21.74 -2.55 11.78
CA THR A 238 21.13 -3.12 12.98
C THR A 238 21.39 -4.62 13.13
N PRO A 239 21.77 -5.11 14.32
CA PRO A 239 22.09 -6.52 14.55
C PRO A 239 20.87 -7.47 14.55
N ASP A 240 19.64 -6.93 14.62
CA ASP A 240 18.41 -7.72 14.64
C ASP A 240 17.83 -7.89 13.22
N VAL A 241 17.91 -9.12 12.70
CA VAL A 241 17.31 -9.51 11.42
C VAL A 241 15.79 -9.59 11.56
N GLN A 242 15.14 -8.44 11.45
CA GLN A 242 13.69 -8.34 11.41
C GLN A 242 13.27 -7.40 10.29
N ASP A 243 12.38 -7.89 9.44
CA ASP A 243 11.71 -7.11 8.39
C ASP A 243 11.08 -5.85 8.97
N ARG A 244 11.56 -4.71 8.52
CA ARG A 244 11.04 -3.40 8.91
C ARG A 244 11.13 -2.43 7.74
N PHE A 245 10.33 -1.37 7.80
CA PHE A 245 10.50 -0.26 6.88
C PHE A 245 11.54 0.70 7.45
N CYS A 246 12.58 0.98 6.65
CA CYS A 246 13.62 1.95 6.96
C CYS A 246 13.51 3.13 6.00
N LEU A 247 13.80 4.33 6.50
CA LEU A 247 13.95 5.51 5.66
C LEU A 247 15.15 5.35 4.75
N ILE A 248 14.99 5.77 3.51
CA ILE A 248 16.07 5.89 2.54
C ILE A 248 16.28 7.38 2.30
N ASP A 249 17.54 7.80 2.27
CA ASP A 249 17.88 9.19 1.96
C ASP A 249 17.24 9.60 0.64
N SER A 250 16.39 10.63 0.68
CA SER A 250 15.52 10.98 -0.42
C SER A 250 15.40 12.50 -0.56
N GLY A 251 15.34 12.94 -1.82
CA GLY A 251 15.22 14.33 -2.18
C GLY A 251 13.92 14.58 -2.94
N VAL A 252 13.36 15.78 -2.81
CA VAL A 252 12.24 16.20 -3.67
C VAL A 252 12.80 16.45 -5.07
N GLY A 253 12.34 15.65 -6.04
CA GLY A 253 12.65 15.84 -7.44
C GLY A 253 11.87 17.03 -8.03
N HIS A 254 12.20 17.38 -9.27
CA HIS A 254 11.37 18.32 -10.03
C HIS A 254 10.07 17.58 -10.42
N THR A 255 8.94 18.29 -10.54
CA THR A 255 7.67 17.75 -11.10
C THR A 255 7.00 16.59 -10.32
N GLY A 256 6.63 16.81 -9.06
CA GLY A 256 5.71 15.88 -8.36
C GLY A 256 6.28 14.47 -8.14
N ALA A 257 7.59 14.39 -7.93
CA ALA A 257 8.29 13.14 -7.67
C ALA A 257 9.27 13.27 -6.51
N ILE A 258 9.46 12.19 -5.78
CA ILE A 258 10.52 12.02 -4.79
C ILE A 258 11.58 11.07 -5.36
N ILE A 259 12.84 11.43 -5.22
CA ILE A 259 13.97 10.74 -5.84
C ILE A 259 14.91 10.18 -4.78
N THR A 260 15.53 9.05 -5.09
CA THR A 260 16.56 8.44 -4.24
C THR A 260 17.52 7.59 -5.06
N SER A 261 18.69 7.32 -4.49
CA SER A 261 19.56 6.21 -4.88
C SER A 261 19.23 5.03 -4.00
N LEU A 262 18.54 4.02 -4.54
CA LEU A 262 18.13 2.85 -3.80
C LEU A 262 19.30 1.88 -3.62
N PRO A 263 19.74 1.61 -2.37
CA PRO A 263 20.89 0.75 -2.12
C PRO A 263 20.67 -0.71 -2.51
N THR A 264 21.75 -1.40 -2.88
CA THR A 264 21.69 -2.82 -3.26
C THR A 264 21.14 -3.74 -2.17
N TYR A 265 21.39 -3.45 -0.89
CA TYR A 265 20.93 -4.24 0.25
C TYR A 265 19.40 -4.20 0.46
N VAL A 266 18.68 -3.29 -0.21
CA VAL A 266 17.22 -3.28 -0.22
C VAL A 266 16.64 -4.47 -1.02
N PHE A 267 17.40 -5.02 -1.96
CA PHE A 267 16.97 -6.15 -2.77
C PHE A 267 17.16 -7.46 -2.01
N SER A 268 16.05 -8.12 -1.69
CA SER A 268 16.05 -9.40 -0.97
C SER A 268 15.32 -10.49 -1.74
N ASN A 269 15.85 -11.71 -1.67
CA ASN A 269 15.19 -12.91 -2.22
C ASN A 269 14.12 -13.49 -1.29
N HIS A 270 13.89 -12.87 -0.11
CA HIS A 270 12.83 -13.23 0.82
C HIS A 270 11.44 -12.75 0.36
N TYR A 271 11.39 -11.72 -0.49
CA TYR A 271 10.15 -11.06 -0.88
C TYR A 271 9.58 -11.60 -2.19
N GLY A 272 10.44 -11.89 -3.16
CA GLY A 272 10.04 -12.39 -4.46
C GLY A 272 9.61 -13.85 -4.41
N LYS A 273 8.65 -14.21 -5.26
CA LYS A 273 8.27 -15.62 -5.43
C LYS A 273 9.45 -16.42 -5.98
N ASN A 274 9.56 -17.69 -5.57
CA ASN A 274 10.58 -18.62 -6.02
C ASN A 274 12.03 -18.15 -5.76
N GLY A 275 12.25 -17.31 -4.72
CA GLY A 275 13.59 -16.82 -4.38
C GLY A 275 14.14 -15.76 -5.33
N THR A 276 13.26 -15.07 -6.07
CA THR A 276 13.67 -13.92 -6.88
C THR A 276 13.94 -12.71 -5.99
N TYR A 277 14.94 -11.91 -6.37
CA TYR A 277 15.27 -10.65 -5.70
C TYR A 277 14.22 -9.59 -5.99
N GLU A 278 13.72 -8.97 -4.94
CA GLU A 278 12.72 -7.92 -5.01
C GLU A 278 13.02 -6.83 -3.98
N ALA A 279 12.81 -5.58 -4.37
CA ALA A 279 12.73 -4.44 -3.46
C ALA A 279 11.27 -4.03 -3.31
N ILE A 280 10.86 -3.68 -2.08
CA ILE A 280 9.53 -3.16 -1.75
C ILE A 280 9.69 -1.77 -1.15
N ILE A 281 9.16 -0.75 -1.83
CA ILE A 281 9.30 0.65 -1.42
C ILE A 281 7.95 1.37 -1.44
N THR A 282 7.82 2.41 -0.62
CA THR A 282 6.67 3.32 -0.64
C THR A 282 7.12 4.73 -0.23
N VAL A 283 6.21 5.70 -0.34
CA VAL A 283 6.44 7.08 0.13
C VAL A 283 5.64 7.28 1.40
N MET A 284 6.28 7.81 2.43
CA MET A 284 5.67 8.15 3.70
C MET A 284 5.80 9.64 4.02
N LEU A 285 4.95 10.11 4.91
CA LEU A 285 4.88 11.48 5.39
C LEU A 285 5.29 11.52 6.86
N ILE A 286 6.19 12.43 7.19
CA ILE A 286 6.68 12.67 8.55
C ILE A 286 6.48 14.16 8.86
N HIS A 287 5.90 14.45 10.03
CA HIS A 287 5.77 15.82 10.54
C HIS A 287 7.12 16.41 10.93
#